data_AF-A0A1B2CZ09-F1
#
_entry.id   AF-A0A1B2CZ09-F1
#
_cell.length_a   1.000
_cell.length_b   1.000
_cell.length_c   1.000
_cell.angle_alpha   90.00
_cell.angle_beta   90.00
_cell.angle_gamma   90.00
#
_symmetry.space_group_name_H-M   'P 1'
#
loop_
_entity.id
_entity.type
_entity.pdbx_description
1 polymer ?
#
loop_
_entity_poly.entity_id
_entity_poly.type
_entity_poly.pdbx_seq_one_letter_code
_entity_poly.pdbx_strand_id
1 'polypeptide(L)'
;EMLHMVDAHWYQFPPMNPLWHGLLGFVIGILGVISVIGNGMVVYIFTTTKTLRTPSNLLVVNLAISDFLMMMAMSPAMVINCYYETWVLGPLFCEMYALAGSLFGCGSIWTMTMIAFDRYNVIVKGLSAKPMTINGALLRIFSLWLFSLGWTLAP
;
A
#
# COMPACT_ATOMS: atom_id res chain seq x y z
N GLU A 1 26.32 -11.09 5.92
CA GLU A 1 25.59 -12.35 5.67
C GLU A 1 24.58 -12.30 4.52
N MET A 2 24.06 -11.14 4.08
CA MET A 2 23.09 -11.06 2.96
C MET A 2 23.67 -11.19 1.54
N LEU A 3 25.00 -11.22 1.38
CA LEU A 3 25.67 -11.23 0.05
C LEU A 3 25.21 -12.38 -0.85
N HIS A 4 24.81 -13.53 -0.28
CA HIS A 4 24.32 -14.69 -1.02
C HIS A 4 22.92 -14.49 -1.65
N MET A 5 22.17 -13.48 -1.19
CA MET A 5 20.86 -13.11 -1.75
C MET A 5 20.96 -12.02 -2.82
N VAL A 6 22.16 -11.42 -3.00
CA VAL A 6 22.39 -10.36 -3.98
C VAL A 6 22.80 -11.00 -5.30
N ASP A 7 21.97 -10.80 -6.34
CA ASP A 7 22.27 -11.28 -7.68
C ASP A 7 23.59 -10.69 -8.22
N ALA A 8 24.34 -11.49 -8.98
CA ALA A 8 25.63 -11.11 -9.58
C ALA A 8 25.53 -9.82 -10.41
N HIS A 9 24.35 -9.55 -10.99
CA HIS A 9 24.03 -8.32 -11.71
C HIS A 9 24.37 -7.05 -10.91
N TRP A 10 24.14 -7.02 -9.59
CA TRP A 10 24.33 -5.78 -8.82
C TRP A 10 25.80 -5.44 -8.55
N TYR A 11 26.71 -6.41 -8.66
CA TYR A 11 28.15 -6.19 -8.45
C TYR A 11 28.84 -5.44 -9.59
N GLN A 12 28.17 -5.24 -10.73
CA GLN A 12 28.72 -4.48 -11.86
C GLN A 12 28.66 -2.95 -11.65
N PHE A 13 27.93 -2.49 -10.63
CA PHE A 13 27.73 -1.06 -10.37
C PHE A 13 28.61 -0.57 -9.21
N PRO A 14 29.23 0.62 -9.34
CA PRO A 14 29.95 1.22 -8.22
C PRO A 14 28.98 1.69 -7.13
N PRO A 15 29.45 1.89 -5.88
CA PRO A 15 28.66 2.51 -4.83
C PRO A 15 28.09 3.86 -5.28
N MET A 16 26.84 4.12 -4.91
CA MET A 16 26.15 5.36 -5.24
C MET A 16 26.72 6.52 -4.39
N ASN A 17 26.66 7.74 -4.92
CA ASN A 17 27.10 8.92 -4.16
C ASN A 17 26.20 9.11 -2.91
N PRO A 18 26.78 9.32 -1.70
CA PRO A 18 26.03 9.53 -0.46
C PRO A 18 24.94 10.60 -0.53
N LEU A 19 25.12 11.62 -1.37
CA LEU A 19 24.11 12.65 -1.60
C LEU A 19 22.78 12.06 -2.10
N TRP A 20 22.83 11.10 -3.02
CA TRP A 20 21.62 10.48 -3.57
C TRP A 20 20.88 9.65 -2.54
N HIS A 21 21.60 8.95 -1.66
CA HIS A 21 21.02 8.25 -0.52
C HIS A 21 20.29 9.22 0.42
N GLY A 22 20.94 10.33 0.79
CA GLY A 22 20.33 11.37 1.62
C GLY A 22 19.09 12.00 0.99
N LEU A 23 19.13 12.31 -0.32
CA LEU A 23 17.99 12.84 -1.06
C LEU A 23 16.82 11.85 -1.09
N LEU A 24 17.09 10.57 -1.37
CA LEU A 24 16.06 9.53 -1.41
C LEU A 24 15.41 9.33 -0.03
N GLY A 25 16.23 9.26 1.02
CA GLY A 25 15.74 9.18 2.40
C GLY A 25 14.86 10.37 2.77
N PHE A 26 15.29 11.59 2.44
CA PHE A 26 14.50 12.80 2.69
C PHE A 26 13.15 12.80 1.96
N VAL A 27 13.16 12.48 0.66
CA VAL A 27 11.93 12.44 -0.17
C VAL A 27 10.96 11.37 0.35
N ILE A 28 11.43 10.15 0.63
CA ILE A 28 10.58 9.08 1.17
C ILE A 28 10.07 9.39 2.57
N GLY A 29 10.86 10.09 3.40
CA GLY A 29 10.41 10.59 4.69
C GLY A 29 9.24 11.56 4.54
N ILE A 30 9.36 12.55 3.65
CA ILE A 30 8.27 13.52 3.37
C ILE A 30 7.03 12.82 2.82
N LEU A 31 7.18 11.96 1.82
CA LEU A 31 6.07 11.21 1.23
C LEU A 31 5.39 10.31 2.28
N GLY A 32 6.18 9.70 3.17
CA GLY A 32 5.69 8.91 4.29
C GLY A 32 4.81 9.73 5.23
N VAL A 33 5.29 10.89 5.68
CA VAL A 33 4.53 11.78 6.57
C VAL A 33 3.24 12.26 5.90
N ILE A 34 3.32 12.70 4.64
CA ILE A 34 2.14 13.17 3.88
C ILE A 34 1.12 12.04 3.73
N SER A 35 1.57 10.83 3.37
CA SER A 35 0.66 9.69 3.17
C SER A 35 0.01 9.24 4.48
N VAL A 36 0.78 9.11 5.56
CA VAL A 36 0.27 8.68 6.88
C VAL A 36 -0.76 9.68 7.40
N ILE A 37 -0.46 10.99 7.34
CA ILE A 37 -1.40 12.03 7.78
C ILE A 37 -2.61 12.08 6.84
N GLY A 38 -2.40 12.11 5.53
CA GLY A 38 -3.44 12.20 4.51
C GLY A 38 -4.44 11.06 4.59
N ASN A 39 -3.95 9.82 4.53
CA ASN A 39 -4.79 8.64 4.61
C ASN A 39 -5.39 8.46 6.01
N GLY A 40 -4.68 8.82 7.07
CA GLY A 40 -5.22 8.87 8.43
C GLY A 40 -6.42 9.80 8.55
N MET A 41 -6.35 11.00 7.94
CA MET A 41 -7.48 11.93 7.87
C MET A 41 -8.66 11.35 7.08
N VAL A 42 -8.41 10.68 5.95
CA VAL A 42 -9.48 10.01 5.17
C VAL A 42 -10.18 8.96 6.03
N VAL A 43 -9.44 8.07 6.68
CA VAL A 43 -10.03 7.07 7.59
C VAL A 43 -10.81 7.75 8.71
N TYR A 44 -10.27 8.80 9.33
CA TYR A 44 -10.93 9.54 10.40
C TYR A 44 -12.26 10.18 9.95
N ILE A 45 -12.28 10.91 8.84
CA ILE A 45 -13.46 11.63 8.34
C ILE A 45 -14.58 10.64 7.99
N PHE A 46 -14.24 9.58 7.25
CA PHE A 46 -15.23 8.62 6.77
C PHE A 46 -15.78 7.71 7.87
N THR A 47 -15.01 7.46 8.93
CA THR A 47 -15.47 6.67 10.09
C THR A 47 -16.28 7.52 11.07
N THR A 48 -15.96 8.79 11.26
CA THR A 48 -16.66 9.67 12.21
C THR A 48 -17.95 10.26 11.64
N THR A 49 -18.01 10.51 10.34
CA THR A 49 -19.15 11.18 9.70
C THR A 49 -20.23 10.17 9.28
N LYS A 50 -21.36 10.13 10.00
CA LYS A 50 -22.45 9.15 9.76
C LYS A 50 -23.00 9.18 8.32
N THR A 51 -23.13 10.36 7.72
CA THR A 51 -23.64 10.52 6.34
C THR A 51 -22.72 9.92 5.28
N LEU A 52 -21.44 9.71 5.59
CA LEU A 52 -20.46 9.12 4.68
C LEU A 52 -20.33 7.60 4.83
N ARG A 53 -21.08 6.94 5.74
CA ARG A 53 -21.00 5.49 5.95
C ARG A 53 -21.83 4.70 4.93
N THR A 54 -21.44 4.81 3.66
CA THR A 54 -22.08 4.10 2.54
C THR A 54 -21.21 2.92 2.07
N PRO A 55 -21.79 1.92 1.38
CA PRO A 55 -21.04 0.77 0.88
C PRO A 55 -19.86 1.13 -0.04
N SER A 56 -20.05 2.08 -0.96
CA SER A 56 -18.98 2.57 -1.84
C SER A 56 -17.85 3.22 -1.05
N ASN A 57 -18.19 3.94 0.02
CA ASN A 57 -17.22 4.63 0.86
C ASN A 57 -16.40 3.66 1.73
N LEU A 58 -16.88 2.43 1.98
CA LEU A 58 -16.06 1.38 2.62
C LEU A 58 -14.86 0.98 1.76
N LEU A 59 -14.99 1.02 0.43
CA LEU A 59 -13.88 0.77 -0.48
C LEU A 59 -12.84 1.90 -0.41
N VAL A 60 -13.29 3.15 -0.29
CA VAL A 60 -12.40 4.31 -0.11
C VAL A 60 -11.64 4.21 1.22
N VAL A 61 -12.33 3.81 2.29
CA VAL A 61 -11.69 3.56 3.59
C VAL A 61 -10.67 2.42 3.50
N ASN A 62 -10.99 1.33 2.79
CA ASN A 62 -10.04 0.23 2.59
C ASN A 62 -8.78 0.67 1.84
N LEU A 63 -8.95 1.49 0.80
CA LEU A 63 -7.83 2.07 0.05
C LEU A 63 -6.95 2.92 0.95
N ALA A 64 -7.55 3.81 1.75
CA ALA A 64 -6.82 4.66 2.68
C ALA A 64 -6.08 3.83 3.76
N ILE A 65 -6.69 2.76 4.27
CA ILE A 65 -6.03 1.85 5.22
C ILE A 65 -4.81 1.19 4.56
N SER A 66 -4.95 0.71 3.31
CA SER A 66 -3.87 0.09 2.55
C SER A 66 -2.68 1.05 2.35
N ASP A 67 -2.94 2.27 1.88
CA ASP A 67 -1.91 3.28 1.62
C ASP A 67 -1.25 3.80 2.91
N PHE A 68 -2.04 3.92 4.00
CA PHE A 68 -1.55 4.27 5.32
C PHE A 68 -0.57 3.21 5.87
N LEU A 69 -0.98 1.94 5.84
CA LEU A 69 -0.15 0.84 6.34
C LEU A 69 1.10 0.64 5.48
N MET A 70 0.98 0.78 4.16
CA MET A 70 2.11 0.75 3.23
C MET A 70 3.18 1.75 3.63
N MET A 71 2.82 3.03 3.77
CA MET A 71 3.81 4.06 4.07
C MET A 71 4.29 4.02 5.51
N MET A 72 3.46 3.57 6.46
CA MET A 72 3.88 3.31 7.84
C MET A 72 4.94 2.21 7.93
N ALA A 73 4.81 1.13 7.15
CA ALA A 73 5.78 0.04 7.15
C ALA A 73 7.04 0.37 6.34
N MET A 74 6.86 0.95 5.15
CA MET A 74 7.95 1.12 4.19
C MET A 74 8.79 2.38 4.42
N SER A 75 8.18 3.51 4.79
CA SER A 75 8.91 4.78 4.90
C SER A 75 10.01 4.72 5.96
N PRO A 76 9.77 4.29 7.22
CA PRO A 76 10.81 4.26 8.24
C PRO A 76 11.97 3.34 7.87
N ALA A 77 11.66 2.14 7.35
CA ALA A 77 12.67 1.19 6.93
C ALA A 77 13.54 1.77 5.79
N MET A 78 12.92 2.37 4.77
CA MET A 78 13.66 2.98 3.66
C MET A 78 14.52 4.16 4.12
N VAL A 79 13.97 5.04 4.98
CA VAL A 79 14.71 6.19 5.53
C VAL A 79 15.95 5.74 6.28
N ILE A 80 15.83 4.73 7.15
CA ILE A 80 16.97 4.17 7.90
C ILE A 80 18.03 3.66 6.92
N ASN A 81 17.65 2.80 5.98
CA ASN A 81 18.61 2.18 5.06
C ASN A 81 19.24 3.19 4.08
N CYS A 82 18.54 4.27 3.73
CA CYS A 82 19.12 5.39 3.00
C CYS A 82 20.24 6.07 3.80
N TYR A 83 20.00 6.43 5.07
CA TYR A 83 21.03 7.10 5.88
C TYR A 83 22.21 6.21 6.27
N TYR A 84 22.04 4.90 6.28
CA TYR A 84 23.13 3.93 6.41
C TYR A 84 23.78 3.54 5.07
N GLU A 85 23.32 4.10 3.95
CA GLU A 85 23.80 3.83 2.58
C GLU A 85 23.69 2.35 2.13
N THR A 86 23.10 1.50 2.96
CA THR A 86 22.95 0.05 2.71
C THR A 86 21.83 -0.54 3.55
N TRP A 87 21.41 -1.76 3.23
CA TRP A 87 20.39 -2.46 4.00
C TRP A 87 20.95 -3.04 5.31
N VAL A 88 20.56 -2.47 6.44
CA VAL A 88 21.06 -2.82 7.79
C VAL A 88 20.08 -3.60 8.64
N LEU A 89 18.81 -3.74 8.23
CA LEU A 89 17.76 -4.40 9.04
C LEU A 89 17.80 -5.94 8.97
N GLY A 90 18.73 -6.51 8.20
CA GLY A 90 18.90 -7.95 8.04
C GLY A 90 17.94 -8.60 7.03
N PRO A 91 18.13 -9.91 6.75
CA PRO A 91 17.46 -10.62 5.66
C PRO A 91 15.94 -10.72 5.86
N LEU A 92 15.48 -11.11 7.06
CA LEU A 92 14.07 -11.26 7.36
C LEU A 92 13.28 -9.95 7.16
N PHE A 93 13.85 -8.81 7.58
CA PHE A 93 13.20 -7.51 7.36
C PHE A 93 13.16 -7.13 5.87
N CYS A 94 14.12 -7.56 5.05
CA CYS A 94 14.09 -7.34 3.60
C CYS A 94 12.89 -8.07 2.97
N GLU A 95 12.69 -9.33 3.33
CA GLU A 95 11.56 -10.14 2.88
C GLU A 95 10.23 -9.57 3.38
N MET A 96 10.14 -9.19 4.65
CA MET A 96 8.93 -8.55 5.20
C MET A 96 8.64 -7.21 4.53
N TYR A 97 9.67 -6.43 4.20
CA TYR A 97 9.53 -5.16 3.48
C TYR A 97 8.95 -5.39 2.08
N ALA A 98 9.49 -6.36 1.34
CA ALA A 98 9.00 -6.74 0.03
C ALA A 98 7.56 -7.28 0.09
N LEU A 99 7.26 -8.15 1.06
CA LEU A 99 5.93 -8.69 1.28
C LEU A 99 4.92 -7.59 1.61
N ALA A 100 5.24 -6.69 2.55
CA ALA A 100 4.36 -5.58 2.93
C ALA A 100 4.10 -4.64 1.75
N GLY A 101 5.15 -4.25 1.02
CA GLY A 101 5.01 -3.38 -0.14
C GLY A 101 4.15 -4.00 -1.25
N SER A 102 4.39 -5.29 -1.55
CA SER A 102 3.58 -6.03 -2.52
C SER A 102 2.13 -6.18 -2.04
N LEU A 103 1.90 -6.52 -0.77
CA LEU A 103 0.58 -6.79 -0.22
C LEU A 103 -0.31 -5.55 -0.25
N PHE A 104 0.19 -4.43 0.27
CA PHE A 104 -0.55 -3.18 0.29
C PHE A 104 -0.66 -2.55 -1.10
N GLY A 105 0.38 -2.69 -1.95
CA GLY A 105 0.29 -2.29 -3.36
C GLY A 105 -0.80 -3.04 -4.12
N CYS A 106 -0.84 -4.37 -4.00
CA CYS A 106 -1.89 -5.21 -4.56
C CYS A 106 -3.27 -4.86 -3.97
N GLY A 107 -3.35 -4.67 -2.64
CA GLY A 107 -4.56 -4.24 -1.96
C GLY A 107 -5.12 -2.93 -2.52
N SER A 108 -4.26 -1.94 -2.75
CA SER A 108 -4.65 -0.62 -3.28
C SER A 108 -5.16 -0.71 -4.73
N ILE A 109 -4.42 -1.37 -5.64
CA ILE A 109 -4.84 -1.45 -7.06
C ILE A 109 -6.15 -2.23 -7.26
N TRP A 110 -6.33 -3.33 -6.54
CA TRP A 110 -7.58 -4.09 -6.60
C TRP A 110 -8.73 -3.32 -5.96
N THR A 111 -8.46 -2.49 -4.94
CA THR A 111 -9.49 -1.64 -4.33
C THR A 111 -9.92 -0.56 -5.31
N MET A 112 -8.98 0.08 -6.01
CA MET A 112 -9.28 1.02 -7.10
C MET A 112 -10.12 0.36 -8.21
N THR A 113 -9.81 -0.89 -8.55
CA THR A 113 -10.57 -1.66 -9.54
C THR A 113 -12.01 -1.89 -9.08
N MET A 114 -12.22 -2.23 -7.81
CA MET A 114 -13.57 -2.39 -7.24
C MET A 114 -14.32 -1.06 -7.18
N ILE A 115 -13.66 0.05 -6.88
CA ILE A 115 -14.26 1.39 -6.93
C ILE A 115 -14.69 1.71 -8.35
N ALA A 116 -13.83 1.48 -9.35
CA ALA A 116 -14.16 1.69 -10.76
C ALA A 116 -15.36 0.82 -11.20
N PHE A 117 -15.41 -0.44 -10.74
CA PHE A 117 -16.54 -1.32 -11.02
C PHE A 117 -17.84 -0.84 -10.37
N ASP A 118 -17.79 -0.34 -9.13
CA ASP A 118 -18.95 0.29 -8.47
C ASP A 118 -19.44 1.52 -9.24
N ARG A 119 -18.52 2.41 -9.65
CA ARG A 119 -18.85 3.58 -10.47
C ARG A 119 -19.46 3.19 -11.81
N TYR A 120 -18.95 2.16 -12.46
CA TYR A 120 -19.53 1.63 -13.69
C TYR A 120 -20.97 1.15 -13.49
N ASN A 121 -21.26 0.39 -12.42
CA ASN A 121 -22.61 -0.08 -12.15
C ASN A 121 -23.58 1.08 -11.89
N VAL A 122 -23.15 2.11 -11.15
CA VAL A 122 -23.99 3.28 -10.85
C VAL A 122 -24.25 4.12 -12.10
N ILE A 123 -23.21 4.42 -12.88
CA ILE A 123 -23.30 5.36 -14.01
C ILE A 123 -23.89 4.69 -15.25
N VAL A 124 -23.42 3.50 -15.60
CA VAL A 124 -23.77 2.86 -16.87
C VAL A 124 -25.02 2.02 -16.76
N LYS A 125 -25.17 1.25 -15.67
CA LYS A 125 -26.34 0.38 -15.48
C LYS A 125 -27.50 1.07 -14.78
N GLY A 126 -27.26 2.16 -14.05
CA GLY A 126 -28.31 2.99 -13.43
C GLY A 126 -29.30 2.16 -12.61
N LEU A 127 -30.60 2.35 -12.87
CA LEU A 127 -31.70 1.66 -12.17
C LEU A 127 -31.72 0.14 -12.37
N SER A 128 -31.05 -0.37 -13.41
CA SER A 128 -30.95 -1.82 -13.68
C SER A 128 -29.84 -2.49 -12.87
N ALA A 129 -28.96 -1.73 -12.20
CA ALA A 129 -27.95 -2.29 -11.30
C ALA A 129 -28.51 -2.52 -9.90
N LYS A 130 -28.23 -3.69 -9.34
CA LYS A 130 -28.46 -3.96 -7.92
C LYS A 130 -27.51 -3.07 -7.08
N PRO A 131 -28.04 -2.20 -6.19
CA PRO A 131 -27.20 -1.37 -5.35
C PRO A 131 -26.25 -2.19 -4.48
N MET A 132 -25.03 -1.69 -4.29
CA MET A 132 -24.07 -2.34 -3.40
C MET A 132 -24.58 -2.27 -1.97
N THR A 133 -24.57 -3.41 -1.27
CA THR A 133 -24.90 -3.48 0.17
C THR A 133 -23.63 -3.44 1.00
N ILE A 134 -23.73 -3.08 2.29
CA ILE A 134 -22.60 -3.07 3.23
C ILE A 134 -21.91 -4.45 3.26
N ASN A 135 -22.69 -5.52 3.44
CA ASN A 135 -22.15 -6.89 3.45
C ASN A 135 -21.48 -7.26 2.12
N GLY A 136 -22.01 -6.78 1.00
CA GLY A 136 -21.40 -6.97 -0.32
C GLY A 136 -20.08 -6.20 -0.49
N ALA A 137 -19.94 -5.02 0.12
CA ALA A 137 -18.68 -4.28 0.13
C ALA A 137 -17.64 -4.99 1.02
N LEU A 138 -18.04 -5.41 2.22
CA LEU A 138 -17.17 -6.14 3.15
C LEU A 138 -16.68 -7.46 2.55
N LEU A 139 -17.55 -8.22 1.87
CA LEU A 139 -17.16 -9.44 1.19
C LEU A 139 -16.11 -9.18 0.09
N ARG A 140 -16.29 -8.12 -0.71
CA ARG A 140 -15.30 -7.74 -1.75
C ARG A 140 -13.97 -7.36 -1.13
N ILE A 141 -13.98 -6.57 -0.06
CA ILE A 141 -12.78 -6.19 0.69
C ILE A 141 -12.08 -7.45 1.20
N PHE A 142 -12.82 -8.36 1.83
CA PHE A 142 -12.26 -9.60 2.35
C PHE A 142 -11.64 -10.48 1.24
N SER A 143 -12.35 -10.67 0.13
CA SER A 143 -11.86 -11.41 -1.04
C SER A 143 -10.59 -10.78 -1.63
N LEU A 144 -10.51 -9.45 -1.65
CA LEU A 144 -9.35 -8.70 -2.10
C LEU A 144 -8.13 -8.94 -1.20
N TRP A 145 -8.30 -8.89 0.13
CA TRP A 145 -7.19 -9.19 1.05
C TRP A 145 -6.69 -10.63 0.91
N LEU A 146 -7.59 -11.60 0.79
CA LEU A 146 -7.21 -12.99 0.55
C LEU A 146 -6.48 -13.16 -0.79
N PHE A 147 -6.95 -12.49 -1.84
CA PHE A 147 -6.32 -12.53 -3.15
C PHE A 147 -4.92 -11.92 -3.12
N SER A 148 -4.77 -10.73 -2.55
CA SER A 148 -3.47 -10.07 -2.40
C SER A 148 -2.52 -10.91 -1.55
N LEU A 149 -2.98 -11.46 -0.42
CA LEU A 149 -2.16 -12.36 0.42
C LEU A 149 -1.71 -13.61 -0.35
N GLY A 150 -2.62 -14.23 -1.10
CA GLY A 150 -2.29 -15.40 -1.92
C GLY A 150 -1.18 -15.09 -2.95
N TRP A 151 -1.26 -13.93 -3.59
CA TRP A 151 -0.24 -13.48 -4.55
C TRP A 151 1.08 -13.07 -3.92
N THR A 152 1.06 -12.54 -2.70
CA THR A 152 2.30 -12.08 -2.04
C THR A 152 3.03 -13.18 -1.28
N LEU A 153 2.36 -14.31 -1.03
CA LEU A 153 2.96 -15.48 -0.37
C LEU A 153 3.53 -16.49 -1.36
N ALA A 154 2.96 -16.57 -2.57
CA ALA A 154 3.63 -17.21 -3.69
C ALA A 154 4.71 -16.24 -4.18
N PRO A 155 5.99 -16.65 -4.21
CA PRO A 155 7.18 -15.78 -4.20
C PRO A 155 7.13 -14.55 -5.11
#